data_AF-A0A6A0A6T8-F1
#
_entry.id   AF-A0A6A0A6T8-F1
#
_cell.length_a   1.000
_cell.length_b   1.000
_cell.length_c   1.000
_cell.angle_alpha   90.00
_cell.angle_beta   90.00
_cell.angle_gamma   90.00
#
_symmetry.space_group_name_H-M   'P 1'
#
loop_
_entity.id
_entity.type
_entity.pdbx_description
1 polymer ?
#
loop_
_entity_poly.entity_id
_entity_poly.type
_entity_poly.pdbx_seq_one_letter_code
_entity_poly.pdbx_strand_id
1 'polypeptide(L)'
;MPVGGLRGVATAAVASEIEKVLEDPKWPAQWPFKPSDFQRYDEQPDTQFYSQPRFVTHIDDYAISALTKHYAQRFPPSGTPGTALLDICSSWVSHYPDGYKADK
;
A
#
# COMPACT_ATOMS: atom_id res chain seq x y z
N MET A 1 28.84 17.07 -43.67
CA MET A 1 27.52 16.43 -43.42
C MET A 1 27.47 16.01 -41.97
N PRO A 2 26.83 16.76 -41.06
CA PRO A 2 26.69 16.34 -39.66
C PRO A 2 25.48 15.41 -39.53
N VAL A 3 25.68 14.24 -38.92
CA VAL A 3 24.61 13.29 -38.60
C VAL A 3 24.05 13.68 -37.23
N GLY A 4 22.88 14.33 -37.23
CA GLY A 4 22.17 14.71 -36.01
C GLY A 4 21.50 13.50 -35.37
N GLY A 5 21.98 13.09 -34.20
CA GLY A 5 21.32 12.09 -33.36
C GLY A 5 20.05 12.66 -32.73
N LEU A 6 18.90 12.06 -33.07
CA LEU A 6 17.61 12.36 -32.48
C LEU A 6 17.63 11.98 -30.98
N ARG A 7 17.70 12.98 -30.10
CA ARG A 7 17.39 12.80 -28.68
C ARG A 7 15.89 12.59 -28.53
N GLY A 8 15.49 11.35 -28.22
CA GLY A 8 14.12 11.06 -27.81
C GLY A 8 13.78 11.84 -26.55
N VAL A 9 12.72 12.65 -26.62
CA VAL A 9 12.18 13.38 -25.48
C VAL A 9 11.46 12.36 -24.60
N ALA A 10 11.95 12.17 -23.37
CA ALA A 10 11.22 11.44 -22.35
C ALA A 10 9.94 12.21 -22.02
N THR A 11 8.78 11.68 -22.42
CA THR A 11 7.49 12.16 -21.98
C THR A 11 7.35 11.87 -20.48
N ALA A 12 7.34 12.91 -19.66
CA ALA A 12 6.97 12.80 -18.26
C ALA A 12 5.56 12.20 -18.16
N ALA A 13 5.39 11.19 -17.32
CA ALA A 13 4.07 10.65 -17.00
C ALA A 13 3.20 11.81 -16.51
N VAL A 14 2.07 12.05 -17.18
CA VAL A 14 1.09 13.04 -16.74
C VAL A 14 0.54 12.54 -15.41
N ALA A 15 0.81 13.29 -14.33
CA ALA A 15 0.25 13.05 -13.01
C ALA A 15 -1.24 12.77 -13.13
N SER A 16 -1.67 11.61 -12.64
CA SER A 16 -3.06 11.15 -12.77
C SER A 16 -4.01 12.13 -12.08
N GLU A 17 -5.26 12.25 -12.53
CA GLU A 17 -6.24 13.14 -11.86
C GLU A 17 -6.42 12.81 -10.37
N ILE A 18 -6.13 11.57 -9.97
CA ILE A 18 -6.13 11.09 -8.59
C ILE A 18 -5.05 11.79 -7.74
N GLU A 19 -3.87 12.09 -8.31
CA GLU A 19 -2.78 12.78 -7.59
C GLU A 19 -3.18 14.21 -7.18
N LYS A 20 -4.15 14.80 -7.89
CA LYS A 20 -4.63 16.17 -7.65
C LYS A 20 -5.81 16.26 -6.69
N VAL A 21 -6.36 15.13 -6.23
CA VAL A 21 -7.54 15.08 -5.35
C VAL A 21 -7.32 15.86 -4.04
N LEU A 22 -6.07 15.97 -3.58
CA LEU A 22 -5.70 16.70 -2.37
C LEU A 22 -5.37 18.19 -2.62
N GLU A 23 -5.33 18.66 -3.87
CA GLU A 23 -5.01 20.07 -4.19
C GLU A 23 -6.16 21.02 -3.86
N ASP A 24 -7.40 20.61 -4.09
CA ASP A 24 -8.62 21.37 -3.75
C ASP A 24 -9.71 20.44 -3.19
N PRO A 25 -9.52 19.94 -1.96
CA PRO A 25 -10.49 19.07 -1.34
C PRO A 25 -11.78 19.84 -1.04
N LYS A 26 -12.89 19.45 -1.68
CA LYS A 26 -14.22 20.04 -1.49
C LYS A 26 -14.85 19.58 -0.18
N TRP A 27 -14.38 20.12 0.94
CA TRP A 27 -14.92 19.83 2.27
C TRP A 27 -16.33 20.43 2.45
N PRO A 28 -17.24 19.74 3.15
CA PRO A 28 -18.52 20.33 3.52
C PRO A 28 -18.30 21.49 4.50
N ALA A 29 -19.07 22.56 4.35
CA ALA A 29 -18.96 23.75 5.22
C ALA A 29 -19.35 23.49 6.69
N GLN A 30 -20.09 22.40 6.94
CA GLN A 30 -20.51 21.99 8.27
C GLN A 30 -20.17 20.51 8.49
N TRP A 31 -19.94 20.16 9.75
CA TRP A 31 -19.69 18.79 10.16
C TRP A 31 -20.88 17.89 9.79
N PRO A 32 -20.71 16.91 8.89
CA PRO A 32 -21.84 16.17 8.34
C PRO A 32 -22.32 15.01 9.22
N PHE A 33 -21.59 14.68 10.29
CA PHE A 33 -21.86 13.50 11.12
C PHE A 33 -22.62 13.86 12.41
N LYS A 34 -23.56 13.00 12.79
CA LYS A 34 -24.32 13.08 14.03
C LYS A 34 -23.62 12.28 15.13
N PRO A 35 -23.87 12.55 16.43
CA PRO A 35 -23.33 11.72 17.51
C PRO A 35 -23.67 10.23 17.39
N SER A 36 -24.83 9.89 16.82
CA SER A 36 -25.26 8.51 16.55
C SER A 36 -24.35 7.79 15.55
N ASP A 37 -23.72 8.51 14.62
CA ASP A 37 -22.85 7.93 13.59
C ASP A 37 -21.53 7.40 14.20
N PHE A 38 -21.25 7.76 15.45
CA PHE A 38 -20.08 7.33 16.21
C PHE A 38 -20.39 6.27 17.27
N GLN A 39 -21.64 5.80 17.36
CA GLN A 39 -21.99 4.70 18.26
C GLN A 39 -21.44 3.38 17.72
N ARG A 40 -21.05 2.47 18.63
CA ARG A 40 -20.62 1.14 18.21
C ARG A 40 -21.82 0.39 17.66
N TYR A 41 -21.63 -0.34 16.57
CA TYR A 41 -22.64 -1.29 16.10
C TYR A 41 -22.85 -2.43 17.10
N ASP A 42 -21.79 -2.78 17.84
CA ASP A 42 -21.78 -3.81 18.87
C ASP A 42 -21.05 -3.31 20.13
N GLU A 43 -21.77 -3.28 21.25
CA GLU A 43 -21.28 -2.88 22.58
C GLU A 43 -20.68 -4.05 23.37
N GLN A 44 -20.63 -5.27 22.80
CA GLN A 44 -19.97 -6.40 23.46
C GLN A 44 -18.45 -6.15 23.65
N PRO A 45 -17.85 -6.71 24.71
CA PRO A 45 -16.42 -6.62 24.95
C PRO A 45 -15.59 -7.18 23.79
N ASP A 46 -14.55 -6.44 23.41
CA ASP A 46 -13.62 -6.82 22.34
C ASP A 46 -12.98 -8.21 22.58
N THR A 47 -12.84 -8.65 23.83
CA THR A 47 -12.32 -9.98 24.19
C THR A 47 -13.13 -11.12 23.57
N GLN A 48 -14.45 -10.94 23.39
CA GLN A 48 -15.27 -11.93 22.69
C GLN A 48 -14.95 -11.95 21.20
N PHE A 49 -14.78 -10.78 20.59
CA PHE A 49 -14.44 -10.65 19.16
C PHE A 49 -13.05 -11.21 18.84
N TYR A 50 -12.08 -11.09 19.75
CA TYR A 50 -10.73 -11.64 19.63
C TYR A 50 -10.55 -13.02 20.27
N SER A 51 -11.63 -13.70 20.65
CA SER A 51 -11.57 -15.01 21.30
C SER A 51 -11.00 -16.12 20.39
N GLN A 52 -11.08 -15.94 19.07
CA GLN A 52 -10.52 -16.84 18.08
C GLN A 52 -9.57 -16.09 17.14
N PRO A 53 -8.41 -16.67 16.80
CA PRO A 53 -7.52 -16.10 15.80
C PRO A 53 -8.21 -15.96 14.43
N ARG A 54 -7.94 -14.85 13.75
CA ARG A 54 -8.46 -14.60 12.39
C ARG A 54 -7.29 -14.41 11.44
N PHE A 55 -7.14 -15.36 10.53
CA PHE A 55 -6.17 -15.29 9.43
C PHE A 55 -6.87 -14.73 8.20
N VAL A 56 -7.17 -13.44 8.25
CA VAL A 56 -7.81 -12.71 7.15
C VAL A 56 -6.84 -11.71 6.57
N THR A 57 -6.88 -11.55 5.26
CA THR A 57 -6.20 -10.45 4.59
C THR A 57 -7.12 -9.24 4.61
N HIS A 58 -6.66 -8.15 5.23
CA HIS A 58 -7.47 -6.92 5.38
C HIS A 58 -7.46 -6.03 4.13
N ILE A 59 -6.70 -6.42 3.10
CA ILE A 59 -6.58 -5.74 1.80
C ILE A 59 -7.04 -6.68 0.69
N ASP A 60 -7.52 -6.11 -0.42
CA ASP A 60 -7.98 -6.89 -1.57
C ASP A 60 -6.81 -7.45 -2.41
N ASP A 61 -7.14 -8.37 -3.32
CA ASP A 61 -6.17 -9.05 -4.18
C ASP A 61 -5.40 -8.09 -5.10
N TYR A 62 -6.02 -6.98 -5.51
CA TYR A 62 -5.36 -5.98 -6.35
C TYR A 62 -4.30 -5.21 -5.57
N ALA A 63 -4.61 -4.83 -4.34
CA ALA A 63 -3.66 -4.17 -3.42
C ALA A 63 -2.48 -5.10 -3.10
N ILE A 64 -2.75 -6.39 -2.83
CA ILE A 64 -1.71 -7.40 -2.64
C ILE A 64 -0.80 -7.48 -3.87
N SER A 65 -1.38 -7.63 -5.06
CA SER A 65 -0.61 -7.73 -6.31
C SER A 65 0.26 -6.49 -6.56
N ALA A 66 -0.29 -5.30 -6.30
CA ALA A 66 0.44 -4.05 -6.42
C ALA A 66 1.61 -3.96 -5.43
N LEU A 67 1.41 -4.36 -4.16
CA LEU A 67 2.47 -4.41 -3.15
C LEU A 67 3.57 -5.40 -3.54
N THR A 68 3.22 -6.63 -3.91
CA THR A 68 4.19 -7.64 -4.35
C THR A 68 5.01 -7.15 -5.53
N LYS A 69 4.37 -6.53 -6.54
CA LYS A 69 5.06 -5.93 -7.69
C LYS A 69 5.98 -4.78 -7.26
N HIS A 70 5.53 -3.94 -6.33
CA HIS A 70 6.33 -2.83 -5.82
C HIS A 70 7.58 -3.35 -5.09
N TYR A 71 7.43 -4.33 -4.20
CA TYR A 71 8.55 -4.95 -3.49
C TYR A 71 9.53 -5.63 -4.44
N ALA A 72 9.05 -6.35 -5.47
CA ALA A 72 9.91 -6.94 -6.50
C ALA A 72 10.79 -5.91 -7.23
N GLN A 73 10.32 -4.67 -7.35
CA GLN A 73 11.06 -3.59 -8.00
C GLN A 73 12.00 -2.84 -7.06
N ARG A 74 11.69 -2.78 -5.75
CA ARG A 74 12.39 -1.92 -4.79
C ARG A 74 13.32 -2.66 -3.85
N PHE A 75 13.04 -3.93 -3.56
CA PHE A 75 13.91 -4.70 -2.68
C PHE A 75 15.23 -5.04 -3.39
N PRO A 76 16.35 -5.13 -2.64
CA PRO A 76 17.55 -5.75 -3.15
C PRO A 76 17.25 -7.16 -3.67
N PRO A 77 17.97 -7.67 -4.68
CA PRO A 77 17.82 -9.04 -5.13
C PRO A 77 17.83 -10.04 -3.96
N SER A 78 17.01 -11.10 -4.05
CA SER A 78 16.93 -12.13 -3.00
C SER A 78 18.32 -12.68 -2.67
N GLY A 79 18.63 -12.82 -1.38
CA GLY A 79 19.94 -13.27 -0.89
C GLY A 79 21.07 -12.25 -1.02
N THR A 80 20.77 -10.97 -1.25
CA THR A 80 21.80 -9.92 -1.26
C THR A 80 22.47 -9.83 0.12
N PRO A 81 23.81 -10.00 0.23
CA PRO A 81 24.50 -9.99 1.52
C PRO A 81 24.27 -8.70 2.31
N GLY A 82 23.99 -8.84 3.61
CA GLY A 82 23.71 -7.72 4.50
C GLY A 82 22.30 -7.13 4.39
N THR A 83 21.41 -7.75 3.60
CA THR A 83 20.01 -7.33 3.53
C THR A 83 19.24 -7.80 4.77
N ALA A 84 18.68 -6.85 5.50
CA ALA A 84 17.73 -7.09 6.59
C ALA A 84 16.46 -6.27 6.33
N LEU A 85 15.30 -6.93 6.37
CA LEU A 85 14.00 -6.27 6.17
C LEU A 85 13.20 -6.34 7.47
N LEU A 86 12.60 -5.21 7.86
CA LEU A 86 11.66 -5.13 8.97
C LEU A 86 10.28 -4.82 8.41
N ASP A 87 9.34 -5.74 8.63
CA ASP A 87 7.96 -5.63 8.15
C ASP A 87 7.01 -5.43 9.32
N ILE A 88 6.49 -4.23 9.46
CA ILE A 88 5.61 -3.84 10.56
C ILE A 88 4.19 -3.73 10.01
N CYS A 89 3.24 -4.28 10.77
CA CYS A 89 1.82 -4.32 10.36
C CYS A 89 1.58 -5.10 9.06
N SER A 90 2.40 -6.12 8.81
CA SER A 90 2.35 -6.99 7.64
C SER A 90 1.13 -7.93 7.58
N SER A 91 0.09 -7.66 8.36
CA SER A 91 -0.97 -8.64 8.64
C SER A 91 -0.35 -9.95 9.18
N TRP A 92 -0.86 -11.09 8.75
CA TRP A 92 -0.28 -12.41 9.02
C TRP A 92 0.55 -12.95 7.85
N VAL A 93 0.69 -12.18 6.75
CA VAL A 93 1.46 -12.53 5.54
C VAL A 93 2.14 -11.30 4.94
N SER A 94 3.46 -11.32 4.78
CA SER A 94 4.26 -10.17 4.30
C SER A 94 4.10 -9.73 2.83
N HIS A 95 3.28 -10.42 2.03
CA HIS A 95 3.04 -10.11 0.60
C HIS A 95 4.32 -9.91 -0.25
N TYR A 96 5.44 -10.49 0.16
CA TYR A 96 6.70 -10.46 -0.58
C TYR A 96 6.60 -11.22 -1.90
N PRO A 97 7.49 -10.93 -2.87
CA PRO A 97 7.62 -11.77 -4.06
C PRO A 97 7.89 -13.23 -3.67
N ASP A 98 7.31 -14.15 -4.42
CA ASP A 98 7.47 -15.58 -4.17
C ASP A 98 8.96 -15.98 -4.12
N GLY A 99 9.34 -16.64 -3.03
CA GLY A 99 10.72 -17.11 -2.82
C GLY A 99 11.73 -16.03 -2.43
N TYR A 100 11.30 -14.80 -2.14
CA TYR A 100 12.18 -13.76 -1.63
C TYR A 100 12.78 -14.15 -0.27
N LYS A 101 14.10 -14.00 -0.12
CA LYS A 101 14.81 -14.21 1.14
C LYS A 101 15.72 -13.02 1.43
N ALA A 102 15.53 -12.41 2.60
CA ALA A 102 16.54 -11.55 3.18
C ALA A 102 17.72 -12.41 3.69
N ASP A 103 18.90 -11.82 3.79
CA ASP A 103 20.11 -12.51 4.26
C ASP A 103 20.07 -12.78 5.78
N LYS A 104 19.46 -11.87 6.53
CA LYS A 104 19.36 -11.92 8.00
C LYS A 104 17.93 -12.00 8.50
#